data_AF-V5TUV2-F1
#
_entry.id   AF-V5TUV2-F1
#
_cell.length_a   1.000
_cell.length_b   1.000
_cell.length_c   1.000
_cell.angle_alpha   90.00
_cell.angle_beta   90.00
_cell.angle_gamma   90.00
#
_symmetry.space_group_name_H-M   'P 1'
#
loop_
_entity.id
_entity.type
_entity.pdbx_description
1 polymer ?
#
loop_
_entity_poly.entity_id
_entity_poly.type
_entity_poly.pdbx_seq_one_letter_code
_entity_poly.pdbx_strand_id
1 'polypeptide(L)' 'MTCVSPTAVKFNLITNDNYVYLDEGKSLITIDEKPLNTKIDLPEGDSTWSIKDMLTGMTTEGYHTGSSVLVMMPY' A
#
# COMPACT_ATOMS: atom_id res chain seq x y z
N MET A 1 1.57 -14.02 -2.67
CA MET A 1 0.24 -14.40 -3.19
C MET A 1 0.44 -15.38 -4.31
N THR A 2 -0.44 -16.37 -4.41
CA THR A 2 -0.38 -17.39 -5.45
C THR A 2 -1.52 -17.16 -6.44
N CYS A 3 -1.20 -17.04 -7.73
CA CYS A 3 -2.17 -16.86 -8.80
C CYS A 3 -2.27 -18.12 -9.67
N VAL A 4 -3.48 -18.55 -9.99
CA VAL A 4 -3.72 -19.71 -10.88
C VAL A 4 -3.65 -19.37 -12.38
N SER A 5 -3.69 -18.08 -12.70
CA SER A 5 -3.53 -17.55 -14.06
C SER A 5 -2.98 -16.13 -13.98
N PRO A 6 -2.28 -15.64 -15.03
CA PRO A 6 -1.78 -14.26 -15.06
C PRO A 6 -2.92 -13.26 -14.84
N THR A 7 -2.76 -12.34 -13.91
CA THR A 7 -3.78 -11.36 -13.52
C THR A 7 -3.15 -9.99 -13.31
N ALA A 8 -3.88 -8.93 -13.66
CA ALA A 8 -3.48 -7.56 -13.32
C ALA A 8 -4.35 -7.03 -12.19
N VAL A 9 -3.71 -6.51 -11.14
CA VAL A 9 -4.40 -5.88 -10.01
C VAL A 9 -3.90 -4.46 -9.80
N LYS A 10 -4.68 -3.68 -9.05
CA LYS A 10 -4.24 -2.50 -8.34
C LYS A 10 -4.48 -2.69 -6.85
N PHE A 11 -3.71 -1.95 -6.08
CA PHE A 11 -3.93 -1.82 -4.66
C PHE A 11 -4.28 -0.38 -4.33
N ASN A 12 -5.22 -0.19 -3.41
CA ASN A 12 -5.62 1.10 -2.89
C ASN A 12 -5.91 0.97 -1.39
N LEU A 13 -5.81 2.08 -0.66
CA LEU A 13 -6.36 2.14 0.69
C LEU A 13 -7.88 2.30 0.61
N ILE A 14 -8.59 1.77 1.61
CA ILE A 14 -10.05 1.93 1.70
C ILE A 14 -10.51 3.39 1.73
N THR A 15 -9.64 4.29 2.19
CA THR A 15 -9.84 5.74 2.21
C THR A 15 -9.73 6.39 0.82
N ASN A 16 -9.32 5.64 -0.21
CA ASN A 16 -8.96 6.12 -1.55
C ASN A 16 -7.82 7.16 -1.57
N ASP A 17 -7.06 7.25 -0.48
CA ASP A 17 -5.84 8.04 -0.41
C ASP A 17 -4.60 7.14 -0.56
N ASN A 18 -3.43 7.75 -0.74
CA ASN A 18 -2.14 7.09 -0.73
C ASN A 18 -1.50 7.06 0.67
N TYR A 19 -2.16 7.67 1.66
CA TYR A 19 -1.62 7.85 3.00
C TYR A 19 -2.44 7.12 4.07
N VAL A 20 -1.73 6.58 5.07
CA VAL A 20 -2.30 6.27 6.38
C VAL A 20 -2.11 7.48 7.26
N TYR A 21 -3.21 8.08 7.70
CA TYR A 21 -3.17 9.19 8.65
C TYR A 21 -2.86 8.66 10.04
N LEU A 22 -1.95 9.34 10.73
CA LEU A 22 -1.60 9.08 12.12
C LEU A 22 -2.21 10.19 12.99
N ASP A 23 -2.06 10.08 14.31
CA ASP A 23 -2.40 11.12 15.28
C ASP A 23 -1.68 12.45 15.01
N GLU A 24 -0.46 12.40 14.50
CA GLU A 24 0.28 13.52 13.94
C GLU A 24 0.80 13.13 12.57
N GLY A 25 0.67 14.00 11.55
CA GLY A 25 1.12 13.76 10.18
C GLY A 25 0.56 12.49 9.53
N LYS A 26 1.35 11.85 8.65
CA LYS A 26 0.87 10.73 7.82
C LYS A 26 2.00 9.86 7.27
N SER A 27 1.69 8.60 6.96
CA SER A 27 2.60 7.66 6.31
C SER A 27 2.18 7.41 4.86
N LEU A 28 3.05 7.68 3.89
CA LEU A 28 2.82 7.36 2.48
C LEU A 28 3.03 5.86 2.26
N ILE A 29 2.05 5.18 1.67
CA ILE A 29 2.12 3.75 1.37
C ILE A 29 2.49 3.54 -0.10
N THR A 30 3.45 2.66 -0.34
CA THR A 30 3.88 2.22 -1.68
C THR A 30 4.02 0.70 -1.73
N ILE A 31 3.92 0.13 -2.93
CA ILE A 31 4.12 -1.29 -3.18
C ILE A 31 5.27 -1.45 -4.17
N ASP A 32 6.35 -2.11 -3.77
CA ASP A 32 7.62 -2.17 -4.53
C ASP A 32 8.05 -0.80 -5.07
N GLU A 33 7.99 0.20 -4.19
CA GLU A 33 8.34 1.62 -4.48
C GLU A 33 7.45 2.29 -5.54
N LYS A 34 6.37 1.64 -5.97
CA LYS A 34 5.36 2.22 -6.85
C LYS A 34 4.22 2.83 -6.04
N PRO A 35 3.63 3.93 -6.52
CA PRO A 35 2.41 4.48 -5.94
C PRO A 35 1.27 3.45 -5.93
N LEU A 36 0.34 3.60 -4.98
CA LEU A 36 -0.95 2.92 -5.05
C LEU A 36 -1.73 3.32 -6.31
N ASN A 37 -2.77 2.56 -6.63
CA ASN A 37 -3.57 2.69 -7.86
C ASN A 37 -2.78 2.47 -9.16
N THR A 38 -1.56 1.94 -9.09
CA THR A 38 -0.79 1.52 -10.26
C THR A 38 -1.10 0.07 -10.63
N LYS A 39 -0.91 -0.26 -11.91
CA LYS A 39 -1.04 -1.63 -12.41
C LYS A 39 0.11 -2.48 -11.87
N ILE A 40 -0.23 -3.63 -11.29
CA ILE A 40 0.71 -4.66 -10.90
C ILE A 40 0.31 -5.94 -11.64
N ASP A 41 1.23 -6.42 -12.47
CA ASP A 41 1.09 -7.69 -13.17
C ASP A 41 1.53 -8.83 -12.25
N LEU A 42 0.62 -9.77 -12.02
CA LEU A 42 0.81 -10.97 -11.21
C LEU A 42 0.96 -12.14 -12.17
N PRO A 43 2.16 -12.71 -12.33
CA PRO A 43 2.32 -13.92 -13.12
C PRO A 43 1.61 -15.11 -12.44
N GLU A 44 1.37 -16.16 -13.21
CA GLU A 44 0.94 -17.44 -12.64
C GLU A 44 2.00 -17.97 -11.65
N GLY A 45 1.54 -18.57 -10.55
CA GLY A 45 2.38 -19.05 -9.47
C GLY A 45 2.52 -18.03 -8.33
N ASP A 46 3.62 -18.16 -7.58
CA ASP A 46 3.87 -17.34 -6.40
C ASP A 46 4.52 -16.00 -6.74
N SER A 47 4.07 -14.96 -6.06
CA SER A 47 4.65 -13.63 -6.16
C SER A 47 4.62 -12.91 -4.82
N THR A 48 5.65 -12.12 -4.56
CA THR A 48 5.82 -11.36 -3.31
C THR A 48 6.06 -9.91 -3.67
N TRP A 49 5.31 -9.01 -3.02
CA TRP A 49 5.51 -7.57 -3.13
C TRP A 49 5.73 -7.00 -1.73
N SER A 50 6.59 -6.01 -1.63
CA SER A 50 6.91 -5.33 -0.38
C SER A 50 6.01 -4.10 -0.23
N ILE A 51 5.31 -4.03 0.90
CA ILE A 51 4.62 -2.81 1.31
C ILE A 51 5.63 -1.95 2.06
N LYS A 52 5.81 -0.71 1.62
CA LYS A 52 6.71 0.26 2.24
C LYS A 52 5.91 1.47 2.67
N ASP A 53 6.16 1.90 3.90
CA ASP A 53 5.57 3.08 4.50
C ASP A 53 6.65 4.15 4.71
N MET A 54 6.29 5.43 4.56
CA MET A 54 7.20 6.56 4.71
C MET A 54 6.54 7.69 5.47
N LEU A 55 7.03 7.95 6.68
CA LEU A 55 6.54 9.00 7.56
C LEU A 55 6.78 10.40 6.96
N THR A 56 5.76 11.24 7.02
CA THR A 56 5.80 12.64 6.57
C THR A 56 5.06 13.54 7.54
N GLY A 57 5.65 14.69 7.86
CA GLY A 57 5.03 15.68 8.74
C GLY A 57 5.03 15.31 10.23
N MET A 58 5.98 14.47 10.68
CA MET A 58 6.21 14.25 12.12
C MET A 58 7.05 15.41 12.66
N THR A 59 6.60 16.03 13.75
CA THR A 59 7.35 17.10 14.43
C THR A 59 7.60 16.81 15.90
N THR A 60 6.90 15.83 16.49
CA THR A 60 7.14 15.38 17.85
C THR A 60 7.76 14.00 17.91
N GLU A 61 8.44 13.71 19.02
CA GLU A 61 8.94 12.36 19.33
C GLU A 61 7.87 11.57 20.08
N GLY A 62 7.77 10.27 19.82
CA GLY A 62 6.83 9.39 20.49
C GLY A 62 6.26 8.31 19.60
N TYR A 63 5.21 7.65 20.08
CA TYR A 63 4.47 6.66 19.30
C TYR A 63 3.37 7.36 18.50
N HIS A 64 3.52 7.37 17.19
CA HIS A 64 2.46 7.79 16.28
C HIS A 64 1.83 6.57 15.61
N THR A 65 0.51 6.44 15.73
CA THR A 65 -0.21 5.23 15.31
C THR A 65 -1.36 5.57 14.38
N GLY A 66 -1.53 4.73 13.37
CA GLY A 66 -2.64 4.79 12.44
C GLY A 66 -2.83 3.44 11.79
N SER A 67 -4.00 3.23 11.22
CA SER A 67 -4.33 1.97 10.57
C SER A 67 -5.15 2.23 9.32
N SER A 68 -5.04 1.32 8.37
CA SER A 68 -5.86 1.32 7.17
C SER A 68 -5.96 -0.10 6.63
N VAL A 69 -6.83 -0.27 5.64
CA VAL A 69 -7.03 -1.54 4.94
C VAL A 69 -6.53 -1.37 3.52
N LEU A 70 -5.57 -2.23 3.14
CA LEU A 70 -5.11 -2.35 1.76
C LEU A 70 -6.07 -3.27 1.00
N VAL A 71 -6.76 -2.70 0.02
CA VAL A 71 -7.69 -3.42 -0.86
C VAL A 71 -6.95 -3.79 -2.13
N MET A 72 -7.09 -5.04 -2.55
CA MET A 72 -6.63 -5.53 -3.85
C MET A 72 -7.84 -5.64 -4.77
N MET A 73 -7.77 -5.00 -5.93
CA MET A 73 -8.85 -5.00 -6.93
C MET A 73 -8.29 -5.40 -8.29
N PRO A 74 -9.08 -6.04 -9.16
CA PRO A 74 -8.73 -6.15 -10.57
C PRO A 74 -8.41 -4.76 -11.14
N TYR A 75 -7.36 -4.68 -11.97
CA TYR A 75 -6.92 -3.41 -12.55
C TYR A 75 -7.96 -2.83 -13.49
#